data_AF-A0A7X7T6N9-F1
#
_entry.id   AF-A0A7X7T6N9-F1
#
_cell.length_a   1.000
_cell.length_b   1.000
_cell.length_c   1.000
_cell.angle_alpha   90.00
_cell.angle_beta   90.00
_cell.angle_gamma   90.00
#
_symmetry.space_group_name_H-M   'P 1'
#
loop_
_entity.id
_entity.type
_entity.pdbx_description
1 polymer ?
#
loop_
_entity_poly.entity_id
_entity_poly.type
_entity_poly.pdbx_seq_one_letter_code
_entity_poly.pdbx_strand_id
1 'polypeptide(L)'
;MVKETTRLYEICPRCEGAILKRVEVPYEIAVAGSPVRIPKVQVEECRNCGFRSLSGKEVRLFEVLFAPQYAHVIDLVQALKAAGFFGMFLREHRSESCLGFGSRDYVAGLGADLQNLYLDNESSHVIEGLDEAVGSVPIEIADHRYTVKLPKIGEGENGIVYDYEESQRAVLKIAKPRAYSRDHIRQECELTSFFASHGVPVPGIEEYDPYGSFVVKQRLAGLSLARIYDDLGSPTQARHLLAKLAVRAFIDQLLELFVRHPDAKTSVSPNNIFVIEDGDRCECLLVDTGPAPFHDYSSFDFEEYWNVTIPKKIEQYRSVGYL
;
A
#
# COMPACT_ATOMS: atom_id res chain seq x y z
N MET A 1 -31.05 -10.59 3.51
CA MET A 1 -30.52 -9.53 2.64
C MET A 1 -29.09 -9.87 2.30
N VAL A 2 -28.81 -10.18 1.04
CA VAL A 2 -27.47 -10.45 0.53
C VAL A 2 -26.71 -9.12 0.58
N LYS A 3 -25.76 -8.98 1.52
CA LYS A 3 -24.88 -7.81 1.57
C LYS A 3 -23.80 -8.02 0.50
N GLU A 4 -23.85 -7.20 -0.54
CA GLU A 4 -22.77 -7.09 -1.52
C GLU A 4 -21.50 -6.64 -0.78
N THR A 5 -20.53 -7.54 -0.66
CA THR A 5 -19.15 -7.19 -0.38
C THR A 5 -18.67 -6.25 -1.48
N THR A 6 -18.40 -4.99 -1.14
CA THR A 6 -17.81 -3.98 -2.03
C THR A 6 -16.43 -4.48 -2.49
N ARG A 7 -16.38 -5.21 -3.61
CA ARG A 7 -15.12 -5.57 -4.26
C ARG A 7 -14.58 -4.29 -4.87
N LEU A 8 -13.51 -3.74 -4.29
CA LEU A 8 -12.74 -2.68 -4.91
C LEU A 8 -12.24 -3.19 -6.27
N TYR A 9 -12.78 -2.61 -7.35
CA TYR A 9 -12.40 -2.92 -8.71
C TYR A 9 -11.21 -2.02 -9.09
N GLU A 10 -10.03 -2.59 -9.31
CA GLU A 10 -8.86 -1.81 -9.73
C GLU A 10 -9.02 -1.31 -11.17
N ILE A 11 -8.79 -0.01 -11.37
CA ILE A 11 -8.76 0.61 -12.70
C ILE A 11 -7.39 0.32 -13.33
N CYS A 12 -7.38 -0.06 -14.61
CA CYS A 12 -6.14 -0.37 -15.32
C CYS A 12 -5.21 0.86 -15.35
N PRO A 13 -3.99 0.77 -14.81
CA PRO A 13 -3.06 1.91 -14.72
C PRO A 13 -2.48 2.32 -16.08
N ARG A 14 -2.69 1.51 -17.13
CA ARG A 14 -2.16 1.78 -18.46
C ARG A 14 -3.13 2.57 -19.35
N CYS A 15 -4.41 2.20 -19.32
CA CYS A 15 -5.41 2.83 -20.19
C CYS A 15 -6.46 3.63 -19.43
N GLU A 16 -6.53 3.49 -18.11
CA GLU A 16 -7.42 4.20 -17.17
C GLU A 16 -8.94 4.06 -17.46
N GLY A 17 -9.33 3.39 -18.55
CA GLY A 17 -10.72 3.24 -19.00
C GLY A 17 -11.34 1.85 -18.82
N ALA A 18 -10.67 0.93 -18.14
CA ALA A 18 -11.19 -0.42 -17.92
C ALA A 18 -10.78 -1.01 -16.57
N ILE A 19 -11.67 -1.80 -15.99
CA ILE A 19 -11.47 -2.52 -14.72
C ILE A 19 -10.64 -3.78 -14.97
N LEU A 20 -9.63 -4.00 -14.11
CA LEU A 20 -8.85 -5.24 -14.08
C LEU A 20 -9.72 -6.42 -13.64
N LYS A 21 -9.60 -7.56 -14.34
CA LYS A 21 -10.28 -8.80 -13.99
C LYS A 21 -9.28 -9.88 -13.63
N ARG A 22 -9.58 -10.63 -12.56
CA ARG A 22 -8.82 -11.83 -12.20
C ARG A 22 -9.06 -12.94 -13.20
N VAL A 23 -7.98 -13.50 -13.72
CA VAL A 23 -7.96 -14.64 -14.64
C VAL A 23 -6.84 -15.61 -14.24
N GLU A 24 -6.98 -16.88 -14.60
CA GLU A 24 -5.93 -17.90 -14.39
C GLU A 24 -5.24 -18.19 -15.72
N VAL A 25 -3.91 -18.09 -15.74
CA VAL A 25 -3.09 -18.33 -16.93
C VAL A 25 -1.87 -19.18 -16.59
N PRO A 26 -1.37 -19.99 -17.55
CA PRO A 26 -0.07 -20.63 -17.39
C PRO A 26 1.05 -19.60 -17.48
N TYR A 27 2.12 -19.79 -16.71
CA TYR A 27 3.29 -18.91 -16.72
C TYR A 27 4.57 -19.73 -16.66
N GLU A 28 5.60 -19.33 -17.42
CA GLU A 28 6.91 -19.98 -17.40
C GLU A 28 7.93 -19.08 -16.68
N ILE A 29 8.68 -19.68 -15.77
CA ILE A 29 9.78 -19.04 -15.06
C ILE A 29 11.08 -19.81 -15.32
N ALA A 30 12.22 -19.14 -15.24
CA ALA A 30 13.52 -19.79 -15.32
C ALA A 30 14.06 -20.04 -13.90
N VAL A 31 14.24 -21.30 -13.51
CA VAL A 31 14.80 -21.70 -12.21
C VAL A 31 16.15 -22.37 -12.48
N ALA A 32 17.24 -21.79 -11.99
CA ALA A 32 18.59 -22.28 -12.25
C ALA A 32 18.88 -22.58 -13.75
N GLY A 33 18.33 -21.76 -14.64
CA GLY A 33 18.48 -21.92 -16.10
C GLY A 33 17.51 -22.93 -16.75
N SER A 34 16.66 -23.61 -15.98
CA SER A 34 15.65 -24.54 -16.49
C SER A 34 14.26 -23.89 -16.54
N PRO A 35 13.50 -24.05 -17.64
CA PRO A 35 12.13 -23.54 -17.71
C PRO A 35 11.21 -24.39 -16.84
N VAL A 36 10.49 -23.72 -15.93
CA VAL A 36 9.48 -24.32 -15.07
C VAL A 36 8.13 -23.69 -15.38
N ARG A 37 7.15 -24.53 -15.73
CA ARG A 37 5.80 -24.09 -16.05
C ARG A 37 4.89 -24.18 -14.83
N ILE A 38 4.30 -23.05 -14.46
CA ILE A 38 3.28 -22.92 -13.42
C ILE A 38 1.92 -22.89 -14.11
N PRO A 39 1.02 -23.85 -13.82
CA PRO A 39 -0.19 -24.05 -14.61
C PRO A 39 -1.30 -23.04 -14.33
N LYS A 40 -1.45 -22.54 -13.09
CA LYS A 40 -2.58 -21.68 -12.69
C LYS A 40 -2.12 -20.46 -11.90
N VAL A 41 -1.48 -19.53 -12.61
CA VAL A 41 -1.14 -18.23 -12.05
C VAL A 41 -2.37 -17.34 -12.12
N GLN A 42 -2.87 -16.89 -10.97
CA GLN A 42 -3.87 -15.83 -10.95
C GLN A 42 -3.19 -14.53 -11.36
N VAL A 43 -3.77 -13.79 -12.29
CA VAL A 43 -3.30 -12.46 -12.70
C VAL A 43 -4.48 -11.51 -12.82
N GLU A 44 -4.22 -10.23 -12.68
CA GLU A 44 -5.19 -9.18 -12.96
C GLU A 44 -4.96 -8.62 -14.36
N GLU A 45 -5.92 -8.84 -15.25
CA GLU A 45 -5.83 -8.51 -16.67
C GLU A 45 -6.86 -7.45 -17.07
N CYS A 46 -6.40 -6.41 -17.75
CA CYS A 46 -7.25 -5.45 -18.44
C CYS A 46 -7.70 -6.03 -19.79
N ARG A 47 -9.00 -6.29 -19.94
CA ARG A 47 -9.55 -6.81 -21.20
C ARG A 47 -9.56 -5.81 -22.35
N ASN A 48 -9.35 -4.53 -22.08
CA ASN A 48 -9.36 -3.49 -23.10
C ASN A 48 -7.99 -3.35 -23.80
N CYS A 49 -6.90 -3.30 -23.03
CA CYS A 49 -5.55 -3.06 -23.55
C CYS A 49 -4.58 -4.23 -23.36
N GLY A 50 -5.03 -5.35 -22.78
CA GLY A 50 -4.22 -6.53 -22.51
C GLY A 50 -3.16 -6.34 -21.43
N PHE A 51 -3.17 -5.21 -20.71
CA PHE A 51 -2.27 -4.99 -19.57
C PHE A 51 -2.51 -6.06 -18.52
N ARG A 52 -1.42 -6.70 -18.06
CA ARG A 52 -1.44 -7.63 -16.93
C ARG A 52 -0.67 -7.01 -15.79
N SER A 53 -1.35 -6.86 -14.66
CA SER A 53 -0.68 -6.37 -13.46
C SER A 53 0.35 -7.37 -12.99
N LEU A 54 1.54 -6.86 -12.63
CA LEU A 54 2.56 -7.64 -11.94
C LEU A 54 2.19 -7.87 -10.47
N SER A 55 1.39 -6.98 -9.86
CA SER A 55 0.93 -7.10 -8.47
C SER A 55 -0.16 -8.16 -8.27
N GLY A 56 -0.85 -8.55 -9.35
CA GLY A 56 -1.92 -9.54 -9.31
C GLY A 56 -1.46 -10.99 -9.50
N LYS A 57 -0.14 -11.25 -9.67
CA LYS A 57 0.42 -12.60 -9.89
C LYS A 57 0.44 -13.39 -8.59
N GLU A 58 -0.53 -14.27 -8.41
CA GLU A 58 -0.59 -15.19 -7.27
C GLU A 58 -0.33 -16.64 -7.72
N VAL A 59 0.51 -17.35 -6.98
CA VAL A 59 0.73 -18.79 -7.16
C VAL A 59 0.51 -19.53 -5.84
N ARG A 60 -0.09 -20.73 -5.91
CA ARG A 60 -0.30 -21.60 -4.75
C ARG A 60 0.94 -22.45 -4.51
N LEU A 61 1.36 -22.58 -3.24
CA LEU A 61 2.59 -23.31 -2.87
C LEU A 61 2.58 -24.77 -3.37
N PHE A 62 1.43 -25.44 -3.38
CA PHE A 62 1.29 -26.82 -3.88
C PHE A 62 1.54 -26.96 -5.40
N GLU A 63 1.32 -25.91 -6.19
CA GLU A 63 1.64 -25.95 -7.63
C GLU A 63 3.14 -25.76 -7.91
N VAL A 64 3.84 -25.20 -6.93
CA VAL A 64 5.28 -24.89 -6.95
C VAL A 64 6.09 -26.07 -6.39
N LEU A 65 5.57 -26.76 -5.37
CA LEU A 65 6.22 -27.90 -4.70
C LEU A 65 6.32 -29.19 -5.54
N PHE A 66 5.55 -29.28 -6.63
CA PHE A 66 5.56 -30.43 -7.55
C PHE A 66 6.24 -30.14 -8.89
N ALA A 67 6.83 -28.95 -9.05
CA ALA A 67 7.70 -28.67 -10.18
C ALA A 67 8.98 -29.51 -10.07
N PRO A 68 9.35 -30.32 -11.08
CA PRO A 68 10.49 -31.22 -10.95
C PRO A 68 11.82 -30.43 -10.94
N GLN A 69 12.67 -30.79 -9.98
CA GLN A 69 14.10 -30.46 -9.87
C GLN A 69 14.46 -28.99 -9.61
N TYR A 70 14.37 -28.57 -8.35
CA TYR A 70 15.16 -27.48 -7.79
C TYR A 70 16.07 -28.03 -6.68
N ALA A 71 17.33 -27.60 -6.64
CA ALA A 71 18.29 -28.02 -5.63
C ALA A 71 17.95 -27.44 -4.26
N HIS A 72 17.48 -26.18 -4.25
CA HIS A 72 17.02 -25.47 -3.05
C HIS A 72 15.75 -24.67 -3.35
N VAL A 73 14.85 -24.56 -2.35
CA VAL A 73 13.61 -23.76 -2.45
C VAL A 73 13.93 -22.27 -2.66
N ILE A 74 15.06 -21.79 -2.16
CA ILE A 74 15.50 -20.40 -2.37
C ILE A 74 15.71 -20.06 -3.85
N ASP A 75 16.20 -20.99 -4.68
CA ASP A 75 16.40 -20.77 -6.12
C ASP A 75 15.06 -20.54 -6.82
N LEU A 76 14.03 -21.24 -6.37
CA LEU A 76 12.66 -21.13 -6.86
C LEU A 76 12.01 -19.82 -6.39
N VAL A 77 12.20 -19.44 -5.13
CA VAL A 77 11.73 -18.15 -4.59
C VAL A 77 12.40 -16.98 -5.32
N GLN A 78 13.72 -17.04 -5.57
CA GLN A 78 14.44 -16.03 -6.33
C GLN A 78 13.97 -15.96 -7.78
N ALA A 79 13.74 -17.11 -8.43
CA ALA A 79 13.19 -17.16 -9.79
C ALA A 79 11.76 -16.59 -9.87
N LEU A 80 10.91 -16.89 -8.88
CA LEU A 80 9.55 -16.34 -8.76
C LEU A 80 9.60 -14.82 -8.58
N LYS A 81 10.44 -14.32 -7.67
CA LYS A 81 10.66 -12.87 -7.48
C LYS A 81 11.18 -12.20 -8.75
N ALA A 82 12.17 -12.79 -9.41
CA ALA A 82 12.71 -12.30 -10.69
C ALA A 82 11.66 -12.30 -11.81
N ALA A 83 10.70 -13.23 -11.77
CA ALA A 83 9.57 -13.30 -12.70
C ALA A 83 8.37 -12.40 -12.31
N GLY A 84 8.51 -11.62 -11.23
CA GLY A 84 7.52 -10.66 -10.76
C GLY A 84 6.35 -11.30 -9.99
N PHE A 85 6.56 -12.46 -9.38
CA PHE A 85 5.62 -13.06 -8.43
C PHE A 85 5.92 -12.52 -7.04
N PHE A 86 4.99 -11.73 -6.51
CA PHE A 86 5.14 -11.09 -5.21
C PHE A 86 4.13 -11.60 -4.16
N GLY A 87 3.17 -12.44 -4.58
CA GLY A 87 2.25 -13.17 -3.71
C GLY A 87 2.49 -14.69 -3.78
N MET A 88 2.96 -15.28 -2.68
CA MET A 88 3.01 -16.74 -2.48
C MET A 88 2.08 -17.08 -1.33
N PHE A 89 0.94 -17.71 -1.61
CA PHE A 89 -0.05 -18.00 -0.58
C PHE A 89 0.02 -19.47 -0.14
N LEU A 90 0.23 -19.68 1.16
CA LEU A 90 -0.14 -20.91 1.86
C LEU A 90 -1.63 -20.85 2.17
N ARG A 91 -2.48 -21.29 1.24
CA ARG A 91 -3.82 -21.73 1.63
C ARG A 91 -3.74 -23.20 1.96
N GLU A 92 -3.68 -23.54 3.25
CA GLU A 92 -3.89 -24.91 3.69
C GLU A 92 -5.30 -25.36 3.26
N HIS A 93 -5.37 -26.23 2.26
CA HIS A 93 -6.55 -27.08 2.13
C HIS A 93 -6.36 -28.24 3.12
N ARG A 94 -7.32 -28.47 4.03
CA ARG A 94 -7.26 -29.55 5.05
C ARG A 94 -6.94 -30.96 4.50
N SER A 95 -7.12 -31.17 3.19
CA SER A 95 -6.82 -32.43 2.49
C SER A 95 -5.38 -32.55 2.02
N GLU A 96 -4.61 -31.46 2.01
CA GLU A 96 -3.25 -31.37 1.43
C GLU A 96 -2.14 -31.54 2.49
N SER A 97 -2.49 -31.44 3.77
CA SER A 97 -1.59 -31.63 4.94
C SER A 97 -1.04 -33.06 5.09
N CYS A 98 -1.46 -34.00 4.25
CA CYS A 98 -1.17 -35.43 4.42
C CYS A 98 -0.08 -36.00 3.49
N LEU A 99 0.52 -35.19 2.60
CA LEU A 99 1.46 -35.71 1.61
C LEU A 99 2.69 -34.80 1.45
N GLY A 100 3.81 -35.22 2.02
CA GLY A 100 5.11 -34.59 1.77
C GLY A 100 6.25 -35.35 2.45
N PHE A 101 6.85 -36.32 1.74
CA PHE A 101 8.12 -36.92 2.15
C PHE A 101 9.26 -36.21 1.42
N GLY A 102 10.14 -35.55 2.16
CA GLY A 102 11.39 -34.94 1.68
C GLY A 102 12.57 -35.31 2.58
N SER A 103 13.81 -35.14 2.11
CA SER A 103 15.00 -35.39 2.96
C SER A 103 15.01 -34.45 4.17
N ARG A 104 15.66 -34.85 5.28
CA ARG A 104 15.73 -34.01 6.50
C ARG A 104 16.28 -32.60 6.22
N ASP A 105 17.26 -32.50 5.34
CA ASP A 105 17.86 -31.21 4.97
C ASP A 105 16.90 -30.36 4.13
N TYR A 106 16.13 -30.99 3.24
CA TYR A 106 15.06 -30.33 2.48
C TYR A 106 13.95 -29.83 3.41
N VAL A 107 13.53 -30.64 4.39
CA VAL A 107 12.51 -30.26 5.38
C VAL A 107 13.01 -29.16 6.32
N ALA A 108 14.28 -29.19 6.71
CA ALA A 108 14.88 -28.14 7.53
C ALA A 108 15.02 -26.80 6.77
N GLY A 109 15.44 -26.84 5.51
CA GLY A 109 15.46 -25.67 4.63
C GLY A 109 14.06 -25.12 4.37
N LEU A 110 13.10 -26.02 4.09
CA LEU A 110 11.68 -25.67 3.95
C LEU A 110 11.13 -25.06 5.24
N GLY A 111 11.53 -25.51 6.43
CA GLY A 111 11.09 -24.94 7.71
C GLY A 111 11.53 -23.50 7.91
N ALA A 112 12.78 -23.17 7.57
CA ALA A 112 13.31 -21.81 7.65
C ALA A 112 12.68 -20.88 6.59
N ASP A 113 12.50 -21.39 5.36
CA ASP A 113 11.85 -20.66 4.27
C ASP A 113 10.36 -20.46 4.54
N LEU A 114 9.69 -21.47 5.11
CA LEU A 114 8.32 -21.39 5.59
C LEU A 114 8.20 -20.46 6.78
N GLN A 115 9.17 -20.36 7.70
CA GLN A 115 9.15 -19.35 8.77
C GLN A 115 9.18 -17.93 8.21
N ASN A 116 10.02 -17.67 7.20
CA ASN A 116 10.03 -16.39 6.49
C ASN A 116 8.69 -16.10 5.77
N LEU A 117 8.00 -17.14 5.30
CA LEU A 117 6.63 -17.08 4.74
C LEU A 117 5.52 -17.05 5.81
N TYR A 118 5.74 -17.63 7.00
CA TYR A 118 4.79 -17.72 8.12
C TYR A 118 4.70 -16.41 8.86
N LEU A 119 5.75 -15.58 8.82
CA LEU A 119 5.68 -14.19 9.24
C LEU A 119 4.55 -13.45 8.50
N ASP A 120 4.18 -13.81 7.26
CA ASP A 120 3.03 -13.21 6.54
C ASP A 120 1.64 -13.65 7.08
N ASN A 121 1.54 -14.73 7.86
CA ASN A 121 0.25 -15.20 8.43
C ASN A 121 -0.15 -14.49 9.73
N GLU A 122 0.80 -13.91 10.47
CA GLU A 122 0.51 -13.26 11.77
C GLU A 122 -0.44 -12.06 11.59
N SER A 123 -0.26 -11.27 10.53
CA SER A 123 -1.13 -10.13 10.22
C SER A 123 -2.51 -10.58 9.72
N SER A 124 -2.62 -11.73 9.04
CA SER A 124 -3.91 -12.27 8.54
C SER A 124 -4.88 -12.62 9.67
N HIS A 125 -4.39 -13.33 10.69
CA HIS A 125 -5.21 -13.75 11.83
C HIS A 125 -5.68 -12.59 12.70
N VAL A 126 -4.83 -11.56 12.84
CA VAL A 126 -5.19 -10.34 13.57
C VAL A 126 -6.26 -9.55 12.80
N ILE A 127 -6.16 -9.43 11.49
CA ILE A 127 -7.07 -8.58 10.70
C ILE A 127 -8.47 -9.19 10.55
N GLU A 128 -8.58 -10.51 10.28
CA GLU A 128 -9.89 -11.16 10.09
C GLU A 128 -10.71 -11.24 11.40
N GLY A 129 -10.07 -11.24 12.57
CA GLY A 129 -10.74 -11.29 13.88
C GLY A 129 -11.27 -9.95 14.40
N LEU A 130 -10.81 -8.82 13.85
CA LEU A 130 -11.07 -7.49 14.40
C LEU A 130 -12.18 -6.70 13.67
N ASP A 131 -12.68 -7.19 12.53
CA ASP A 131 -13.61 -6.42 11.67
C ASP A 131 -15.02 -6.25 12.26
N GLU A 132 -15.39 -7.02 13.30
CA GLU A 132 -16.73 -6.96 13.94
C GLU A 132 -16.70 -6.57 15.43
N ALA A 133 -15.51 -6.40 16.02
CA ALA A 133 -15.36 -6.10 17.45
C ALA A 133 -15.31 -4.59 17.72
N VAL A 134 -15.75 -4.18 18.91
CA VAL A 134 -15.70 -2.79 19.39
C VAL A 134 -15.01 -2.78 20.75
N GLY A 135 -14.05 -1.88 20.93
CA GLY A 135 -13.29 -1.73 22.17
C GLY A 135 -11.78 -1.80 21.95
N SER A 136 -11.05 -1.85 23.05
CA SER A 136 -9.59 -1.91 23.06
C SER A 136 -9.13 -3.37 23.06
N VAL A 137 -8.33 -3.76 22.07
CA VAL A 137 -7.88 -5.14 21.89
C VAL A 137 -6.35 -5.19 21.89
N PRO A 138 -5.73 -6.06 22.72
CA PRO A 138 -4.31 -6.29 22.64
C PRO A 138 -3.98 -7.09 21.39
N ILE A 139 -2.94 -6.66 20.68
CA ILE A 139 -2.39 -7.35 19.51
C ILE A 139 -0.89 -7.55 19.71
N GLU A 140 -0.37 -8.63 19.13
CA GLU A 140 1.05 -8.92 19.08
C GLU A 140 1.47 -8.94 17.62
N ILE A 141 2.49 -8.14 17.27
CA ILE A 141 3.01 -8.04 15.90
C ILE A 141 4.53 -7.80 15.95
N ALA A 142 5.28 -8.63 15.21
CA ALA A 142 6.75 -8.55 15.17
C ALA A 142 7.40 -8.51 16.57
N ASP A 143 6.96 -9.38 17.48
CA ASP A 143 7.38 -9.44 18.89
C ASP A 143 7.05 -8.21 19.76
N HIS A 144 6.27 -7.25 19.23
CA HIS A 144 5.79 -6.08 19.97
C HIS A 144 4.32 -6.25 20.35
N ARG A 145 3.96 -5.73 21.53
CA ARG A 145 2.58 -5.73 22.03
C ARG A 145 2.01 -4.33 22.01
N TYR A 146 0.88 -4.17 21.35
CA TYR A 146 0.13 -2.92 21.27
C TYR A 146 -1.32 -3.13 21.67
N THR A 147 -2.00 -2.05 22.02
CA THR A 147 -3.44 -2.03 22.24
C THR A 147 -4.08 -1.12 21.20
N VAL A 148 -4.99 -1.67 20.38
CA VAL A 148 -5.69 -0.92 19.34
C VAL A 148 -7.15 -0.72 19.68
N LYS A 149 -7.73 0.43 19.33
CA LYS A 149 -9.20 0.61 19.38
C LYS A 149 -9.83 0.19 18.06
N LEU A 150 -10.93 -0.52 18.21
CA LEU A 150 -11.79 -0.93 17.10
C LEU A 150 -13.07 -0.08 17.04
N PRO A 151 -13.63 0.15 15.84
CA PRO A 151 -13.18 -0.40 14.55
C PRO A 151 -11.92 0.30 14.01
N LYS A 152 -11.29 -0.30 12.99
CA LYS A 152 -10.23 0.36 12.20
C LYS A 152 -10.69 1.74 11.71
N ILE A 153 -9.81 2.73 11.76
CA ILE A 153 -10.11 4.10 11.32
C ILE A 153 -9.78 4.35 9.84
N GLY A 154 -9.01 3.43 9.23
CA GLY A 154 -8.70 3.48 7.81
C GLY A 154 -8.14 2.16 7.29
N GLU A 155 -8.41 1.86 6.03
CA GLU A 155 -7.84 0.72 5.33
C GLU A 155 -7.37 1.17 3.94
N GLY A 156 -6.07 1.00 3.69
CA GLY A 156 -5.45 1.26 2.40
C GLY A 156 -5.08 -0.03 1.68
N GLU A 157 -4.42 0.09 0.53
CA GLU A 157 -3.94 -1.05 -0.25
C GLU A 157 -2.95 -1.93 0.52
N ASN A 158 -2.04 -1.29 1.27
CA ASN A 158 -0.90 -1.93 1.91
C ASN A 158 -1.02 -2.05 3.43
N GLY A 159 -2.06 -1.50 4.05
CA GLY A 159 -2.14 -1.53 5.50
C GLY A 159 -3.48 -1.08 6.06
N ILE A 160 -3.65 -1.35 7.34
CA ILE A 160 -4.83 -1.00 8.11
C ILE A 160 -4.40 -0.09 9.24
N VAL A 161 -5.15 0.97 9.47
CA VAL A 161 -4.86 2.01 10.45
C VAL A 161 -5.85 1.88 11.60
N TYR A 162 -5.32 1.83 12.82
CA TYR A 162 -6.06 1.79 14.06
C TYR A 162 -5.70 2.98 14.95
N ASP A 163 -6.63 3.35 15.81
CA ASP A 163 -6.33 4.22 16.95
C ASP A 163 -5.39 3.47 17.91
N TYR A 164 -4.27 4.10 18.26
CA TYR A 164 -3.30 3.56 19.22
C TYR A 164 -3.71 3.95 20.65
N GLU A 165 -4.03 3.00 21.52
CA GLU A 165 -4.57 3.29 22.85
C GLU A 165 -3.55 4.03 23.73
N GLU A 166 -2.29 3.61 23.64
CA GLU A 166 -1.19 4.09 24.45
C GLU A 166 -0.86 5.58 24.17
N SER A 167 -1.26 6.10 23.01
CA SER A 167 -1.08 7.51 22.65
C SER A 167 -2.22 8.03 21.76
N GLN A 168 -3.04 8.95 22.31
CA GLN A 168 -4.08 9.65 21.55
C GLN A 168 -3.53 10.50 20.40
N ARG A 169 -2.24 10.84 20.45
CA ARG A 169 -1.55 11.63 19.43
C ARG A 169 -1.02 10.78 18.27
N ALA A 170 -1.19 9.46 18.33
CA ALA A 170 -0.68 8.55 17.34
C ALA A 170 -1.76 7.60 16.81
N VAL A 171 -1.42 6.95 15.71
CA VAL A 171 -2.15 5.87 15.07
C VAL A 171 -1.17 4.76 14.75
N LEU A 172 -1.65 3.52 14.84
CA LEU A 172 -0.88 2.35 14.46
C LEU A 172 -1.34 1.88 13.09
N LYS A 173 -0.44 1.90 12.10
CA LYS A 173 -0.66 1.30 10.79
C LYS A 173 0.04 -0.04 10.74
N ILE A 174 -0.72 -1.09 10.42
CA ILE A 174 -0.24 -2.47 10.32
C ILE A 174 -0.24 -2.86 8.84
N ALA A 175 0.84 -3.50 8.39
CA ALA A 175 0.90 -4.04 7.03
C ALA A 175 -0.18 -5.10 6.83
N LYS A 176 -0.80 -5.11 5.64
CA LYS A 176 -1.58 -6.27 5.22
C LYS A 176 -0.65 -7.48 5.04
N PRO A 177 -1.18 -8.71 5.14
CA PRO A 177 -0.41 -9.96 5.04
C PRO A 177 0.00 -10.25 3.58
N ARG A 178 0.79 -9.35 3.00
CA ARG A 178 1.38 -9.47 1.68
C ARG A 178 2.80 -8.91 1.78
N ALA A 179 3.81 -9.66 1.34
CA ALA A 179 5.21 -9.22 1.41
C ALA A 179 5.45 -7.80 0.86
N TYR A 180 4.79 -7.42 -0.24
CA TYR A 180 4.93 -6.07 -0.80
C TYR A 180 4.33 -4.98 0.11
N SER A 181 3.31 -5.29 0.91
CA SER A 181 2.73 -4.32 1.86
C SER A 181 3.76 -3.85 2.89
N ARG A 182 4.64 -4.75 3.32
CA ARG A 182 5.74 -4.44 4.24
C ARG A 182 6.83 -3.60 3.58
N ASP A 183 7.23 -3.97 2.37
CA ASP A 183 8.16 -3.15 1.59
C ASP A 183 7.61 -1.73 1.40
N HIS A 184 6.30 -1.59 1.15
CA HIS A 184 5.64 -0.29 1.05
C HIS A 184 5.62 0.48 2.37
N ILE A 185 5.34 -0.16 3.52
CA ILE A 185 5.42 0.53 4.83
C ILE A 185 6.86 0.95 5.12
N ARG A 186 7.85 0.10 4.85
CA ARG A 186 9.27 0.44 5.02
C ARG A 186 9.67 1.63 4.14
N GLN A 187 9.32 1.60 2.86
CA GLN A 187 9.59 2.71 1.93
C GLN A 187 8.85 4.00 2.34
N GLU A 188 7.60 3.91 2.80
CA GLU A 188 6.86 5.05 3.38
C GLU A 188 7.62 5.63 4.57
N CYS A 189 8.20 4.80 5.44
CA CYS A 189 8.98 5.27 6.58
C CYS A 189 10.30 5.95 6.18
N GLU A 190 11.03 5.35 5.24
CA GLU A 190 12.27 5.90 4.68
C GLU A 190 12.01 7.26 4.00
N LEU A 191 10.98 7.35 3.16
CA LEU A 191 10.64 8.58 2.45
C LEU A 191 10.07 9.65 3.37
N THR A 192 9.25 9.28 4.35
CA THR A 192 8.77 10.23 5.37
C THR A 192 9.94 10.84 6.13
N SER A 193 10.91 10.03 6.54
CA SER A 193 12.13 10.51 7.19
C SER A 193 12.95 11.43 6.28
N PHE A 194 13.04 11.09 4.99
CA PHE A 194 13.69 11.91 3.98
C PHE A 194 13.00 13.28 3.85
N PHE A 195 11.68 13.31 3.66
CA PHE A 195 10.90 14.55 3.55
C PHE A 195 11.04 15.44 4.80
N ALA A 196 10.92 14.85 5.99
CA ALA A 196 11.11 15.56 7.25
C ALA A 196 12.50 16.21 7.34
N SER A 197 13.56 15.49 6.93
CA SER A 197 14.93 16.01 6.94
C SER A 197 15.16 17.16 5.94
N HIS A 198 14.31 17.28 4.92
CA HIS A 198 14.32 18.36 3.93
C HIS A 198 13.29 19.45 4.21
N GLY A 199 12.73 19.47 5.43
CA GLY A 199 11.80 20.51 5.88
C GLY A 199 10.42 20.45 5.22
N VAL A 200 10.05 19.32 4.60
CA VAL A 200 8.69 19.07 4.11
C VAL A 200 7.84 18.57 5.27
N PRO A 201 6.75 19.28 5.64
CA PRO A 201 5.83 18.80 6.68
C PRO A 201 5.22 17.43 6.33
N VAL A 202 5.45 16.45 7.19
CA VAL A 202 4.91 15.08 7.15
C VAL A 202 4.54 14.64 8.56
N PRO A 203 3.65 13.65 8.76
CA PRO A 203 3.38 13.11 10.08
C PRO A 203 4.65 12.49 10.66
N GLY A 204 5.01 12.83 11.91
CA GLY A 204 6.15 12.22 12.57
C GLY A 204 5.98 10.70 12.73
N ILE A 205 7.07 9.96 12.53
CA ILE A 205 7.13 8.52 12.85
C ILE A 205 7.66 8.40 14.27
N GLU A 206 6.86 7.79 15.15
CA GLU A 206 7.23 7.56 16.54
C GLU A 206 8.00 6.24 16.69
N GLU A 207 7.57 5.22 15.94
CA GLU A 207 8.13 3.88 15.98
C GLU A 207 7.80 3.16 14.67
N TYR A 208 8.68 2.29 14.18
CA TYR A 208 8.39 1.44 13.02
C TYR A 208 9.23 0.16 13.06
N ASP A 209 8.71 -0.89 12.44
CA ASP A 209 9.47 -2.11 12.21
C ASP A 209 10.39 -1.95 10.99
N PRO A 210 11.71 -2.19 11.11
CA PRO A 210 12.64 -2.19 9.97
C PRO A 210 12.24 -3.15 8.85
N TYR A 211 11.47 -4.20 9.16
CA TYR A 211 10.95 -5.14 8.16
C TYR A 211 9.58 -4.75 7.62
N GLY A 212 9.00 -3.63 8.04
CA GLY A 212 7.78 -3.03 7.49
C GLY A 212 6.46 -3.63 8.00
N SER A 213 6.48 -4.41 9.09
CA SER A 213 5.24 -5.02 9.62
C SER A 213 4.28 -3.99 10.20
N PHE A 214 4.79 -2.91 10.77
CA PHE A 214 3.99 -1.82 11.33
C PHE A 214 4.72 -0.48 11.32
N VAL A 215 3.94 0.60 11.51
CA VAL A 215 4.42 1.94 11.83
C VAL A 215 3.45 2.63 12.80
N VAL A 216 3.99 3.19 13.88
CA VAL A 216 3.31 4.14 14.76
C VAL A 216 3.64 5.54 14.26
N LYS A 217 2.62 6.29 13.86
CA LYS A 217 2.78 7.64 13.35
C LYS A 217 1.86 8.62 14.03
N GLN A 218 2.24 9.89 14.03
CA GLN A 218 1.41 10.96 14.55
C GLN A 218 0.06 10.98 13.84
N ARG A 219 -0.99 11.20 14.63
CA ARG A 219 -2.34 11.42 14.14
C ARG A 219 -2.34 12.66 13.27
N LEU A 220 -2.97 12.55 12.10
CA LEU A 220 -3.07 13.64 11.13
C LEU A 220 -3.83 14.82 11.75
N ALA A 221 -3.23 16.01 11.64
CA ALA A 221 -3.94 17.26 11.84
C ALA A 221 -4.55 17.72 10.50
N GLY A 222 -5.69 18.39 10.56
CA GLY A 222 -6.37 18.91 9.37
C GLY A 222 -7.13 17.85 8.57
N LEU A 223 -7.47 18.20 7.33
CA LEU A 223 -8.25 17.38 6.41
C LEU A 223 -7.58 17.34 5.04
N SER A 224 -7.77 16.27 4.27
CA SER A 224 -7.25 16.21 2.91
C SER A 224 -7.86 17.32 2.05
N LEU A 225 -7.06 17.87 1.14
CA LEU A 225 -7.50 18.91 0.21
C LEU A 225 -8.72 18.44 -0.58
N ALA A 226 -8.76 17.17 -0.96
CA ALA A 226 -9.91 16.54 -1.63
C ALA A 226 -11.22 16.65 -0.83
N ARG A 227 -11.16 16.64 0.51
CA ARG A 227 -12.34 16.78 1.37
C ARG A 227 -12.79 18.22 1.54
N ILE A 228 -11.85 19.15 1.68
CA ILE A 228 -12.20 20.54 2.01
C ILE A 228 -12.38 21.45 0.81
N TYR A 229 -11.89 21.06 -0.38
CA TYR A 229 -11.78 21.96 -1.54
C TYR A 229 -13.10 22.66 -1.89
N ASP A 230 -14.21 21.92 -1.94
CA ASP A 230 -15.53 22.49 -2.25
C ASP A 230 -16.06 23.38 -1.11
N ASP A 231 -15.64 23.11 0.13
CA ASP A 231 -16.03 23.85 1.33
C ASP A 231 -15.19 25.12 1.56
N LEU A 232 -14.08 25.30 0.82
CA LEU A 232 -13.28 26.54 0.85
C LEU A 232 -14.09 27.74 0.34
N GLY A 233 -15.15 27.47 -0.43
CA GLY A 233 -16.06 28.44 -1.00
C GLY A 233 -15.49 29.17 -2.21
N SER A 234 -16.05 30.35 -2.52
CA SER A 234 -15.78 31.02 -3.81
C SER A 234 -14.30 31.45 -3.93
N PRO A 235 -13.74 31.56 -5.15
CA PRO A 235 -12.34 31.94 -5.37
C PRO A 235 -11.91 33.27 -4.75
N THR A 236 -12.85 34.17 -4.44
CA THR A 236 -12.58 35.48 -3.81
C THR A 236 -12.66 35.47 -2.29
N GLN A 237 -13.06 34.35 -1.66
CA GLN A 237 -13.15 34.26 -0.21
C GLN A 237 -11.76 34.09 0.41
N ALA A 238 -11.58 34.69 1.59
CA ALA A 238 -10.29 34.69 2.30
C ALA A 238 -9.77 33.26 2.56
N ARG A 239 -10.65 32.36 3.02
CA ARG A 239 -10.31 30.94 3.27
C ARG A 239 -9.77 30.25 2.00
N HIS A 240 -10.46 30.40 0.87
CA HIS A 240 -10.03 29.86 -0.42
C HIS A 240 -8.65 30.39 -0.84
N LEU A 241 -8.44 31.70 -0.71
CA LEU A 241 -7.17 32.34 -1.06
C LEU A 241 -6.02 31.87 -0.16
N LEU A 242 -6.26 31.78 1.16
CA LEU A 242 -5.26 31.30 2.13
C LEU A 242 -4.86 29.85 1.85
N ALA A 243 -5.83 28.96 1.65
CA ALA A 243 -5.58 27.57 1.31
C ALA A 243 -4.84 27.44 -0.03
N LYS A 244 -5.26 28.18 -1.07
CA LYS A 244 -4.59 28.19 -2.37
C LYS A 244 -3.13 28.60 -2.27
N LEU A 245 -2.84 29.67 -1.52
CA LEU A 245 -1.46 30.16 -1.33
C LEU A 245 -0.60 29.16 -0.55
N ALA A 246 -1.14 28.56 0.51
CA ALA A 246 -0.43 27.55 1.30
C ALA A 246 -0.11 26.30 0.45
N VAL A 247 -1.09 25.77 -0.29
CA VAL A 247 -0.91 24.62 -1.17
C VAL A 247 0.08 24.94 -2.29
N ARG A 248 0.06 26.16 -2.85
CA ARG A 248 1.05 26.58 -3.85
C ARG A 248 2.47 26.53 -3.30
N ALA A 249 2.72 27.21 -2.18
CA ALA A 249 4.04 27.24 -1.58
C ALA A 249 4.54 25.83 -1.23
N PHE A 250 3.64 24.98 -0.73
CA PHE A 250 3.94 23.59 -0.42
C PHE A 250 4.30 22.75 -1.64
N ILE A 251 3.53 22.87 -2.73
CA ILE A 251 3.81 22.16 -3.97
C ILE A 251 5.11 22.66 -4.60
N ASP A 252 5.35 23.97 -4.62
CA ASP A 252 6.59 24.54 -5.15
C ASP A 252 7.82 23.96 -4.41
N GLN A 253 7.74 23.83 -3.08
CA GLN A 253 8.78 23.18 -2.26
C GLN A 253 8.98 21.70 -2.65
N LEU A 254 7.90 20.94 -2.85
CA LEU A 254 7.98 19.53 -3.27
C LEU A 254 8.61 19.39 -4.66
N LEU A 255 8.20 20.22 -5.62
CA LEU A 255 8.73 20.19 -6.98
C LEU A 255 10.21 20.53 -7.02
N GLU A 256 10.66 21.52 -6.26
CA GLU A 256 12.09 21.85 -6.12
C GLU A 256 12.88 20.67 -5.54
N LEU A 257 12.30 19.96 -4.57
CA LEU A 257 12.91 18.77 -4.00
C LEU A 257 12.98 17.63 -5.02
N PHE A 258 11.93 17.39 -5.80
CA PHE A 258 11.87 16.35 -6.83
C PHE A 258 12.86 16.58 -7.99
N VAL A 259 13.16 17.84 -8.32
CA VAL A 259 14.20 18.16 -9.30
C VAL A 259 15.59 17.74 -8.78
N ARG A 260 15.86 17.94 -7.49
CA ARG A 260 17.14 17.57 -6.86
C ARG A 260 17.24 16.07 -6.56
N HIS A 261 16.11 15.43 -6.26
CA HIS A 261 16.00 14.04 -5.85
C HIS A 261 14.87 13.34 -6.60
N PRO A 262 15.08 12.99 -7.89
CA PRO A 262 14.02 12.41 -8.73
C PRO A 262 13.51 11.06 -8.23
N ASP A 263 14.35 10.28 -7.55
CA ASP A 263 13.97 8.97 -6.99
C ASP A 263 13.03 9.09 -5.77
N ALA A 264 12.97 10.28 -5.15
CA ALA A 264 12.12 10.57 -4.00
C ALA A 264 10.75 11.15 -4.40
N LYS A 265 10.44 11.22 -5.70
CA LYS A 265 9.12 11.69 -6.16
C LYS A 265 8.01 10.86 -5.54
N THR A 266 6.97 11.55 -5.10
CA THR A 266 5.71 10.95 -4.66
C THR A 266 4.53 11.60 -5.37
N SER A 267 3.32 11.11 -5.13
CA SER A 267 2.08 11.59 -5.74
C SER A 267 1.64 12.93 -5.17
N VAL A 268 1.60 13.98 -6.00
CA VAL A 268 1.01 15.28 -5.66
C VAL A 268 -0.49 15.23 -5.98
N SER A 269 -1.23 14.51 -5.14
CA SER A 269 -2.67 14.31 -5.25
C SER A 269 -3.42 15.13 -4.18
N PRO A 270 -4.62 15.67 -4.46
CA PRO A 270 -5.43 16.35 -3.45
C PRO A 270 -5.81 15.45 -2.27
N ASN A 271 -5.72 14.13 -2.40
CA ASN A 271 -5.94 13.23 -1.26
C ASN A 271 -4.72 13.12 -0.32
N ASN A 272 -3.52 13.36 -0.86
CA ASN A 272 -2.25 13.19 -0.15
C ASN A 272 -1.76 14.51 0.46
N ILE A 273 -2.33 15.64 0.05
CA ILE A 273 -2.07 16.96 0.65
C ILE A 273 -3.16 17.23 1.69
N PHE A 274 -2.76 17.28 2.96
CA PHE A 274 -3.61 17.71 4.06
C PHE A 274 -3.43 19.20 4.30
N VAL A 275 -4.53 19.90 4.57
CA VAL A 275 -4.53 21.32 4.93
C VAL A 275 -4.93 21.45 6.38
N ILE A 276 -4.09 22.14 7.14
CA ILE A 276 -4.31 22.47 8.55
C ILE A 276 -4.68 23.95 8.59
N GLU A 277 -5.90 24.23 9.04
CA GLU A 277 -6.43 25.58 9.20
C GLU A 277 -6.36 25.98 10.68
N ASP A 278 -5.64 27.05 10.99
CA ASP A 278 -5.55 27.64 12.33
C ASP A 278 -5.77 29.16 12.26
N GLY A 279 -7.03 29.56 12.41
CA GLY A 279 -7.46 30.95 12.25
C GLY A 279 -7.13 31.48 10.85
N ASP A 280 -6.25 32.48 10.79
CA ASP A 280 -5.80 33.10 9.54
C ASP A 280 -4.56 32.43 8.93
N ARG A 281 -4.19 31.24 9.41
CA ARG A 281 -3.06 30.44 8.91
C ARG A 281 -3.54 29.16 8.25
N CYS A 282 -2.89 28.82 7.15
CA CYS A 282 -3.04 27.54 6.47
C CYS A 282 -1.66 26.93 6.29
N GLU A 283 -1.49 25.71 6.76
CA GLU A 283 -0.28 24.90 6.56
C GLU A 283 -0.66 23.62 5.81
N CYS A 284 0.30 23.06 5.09
CA CYS A 284 0.10 21.83 4.34
C CYS A 284 0.98 20.72 4.90
N LEU A 285 0.50 19.49 4.81
CA LEU A 285 1.19 18.30 5.27
C LEU A 285 1.03 17.19 4.22
N LEU A 286 2.14 16.51 3.91
CA LEU A 286 2.16 15.42 2.95
C LEU A 286 1.90 14.10 3.67
N VAL A 287 0.86 13.39 3.21
CA VAL A 287 0.46 12.06 3.68
C VAL A 287 0.62 11.07 2.54
N ASP A 288 0.90 9.81 2.88
CA ASP A 288 1.07 8.73 1.91
C ASP A 288 2.25 8.99 0.97
N THR A 289 3.44 9.00 1.55
CA THR A 289 4.74 9.30 0.92
C THR A 289 5.28 8.14 0.08
N GLY A 290 4.40 7.24 -0.41
CA GLY A 290 4.80 6.12 -1.25
C GLY A 290 5.57 6.60 -2.51
N PRO A 291 6.62 5.87 -2.94
CA PRO A 291 7.43 6.28 -4.08
C PRO A 291 6.64 6.24 -5.40
N ALA A 292 6.77 7.30 -6.17
CA ALA A 292 6.23 7.43 -7.53
C ALA A 292 7.29 8.05 -8.48
N PRO A 293 8.47 7.41 -8.65
CA PRO A 293 9.60 7.98 -9.41
C PRO A 293 9.28 8.25 -10.89
N PHE A 294 8.29 7.53 -11.44
CA PHE A 294 7.85 7.67 -12.83
C PHE A 294 6.92 8.86 -13.07
N HIS A 295 6.47 9.57 -12.02
CA HIS A 295 5.70 10.79 -12.21
C HIS A 295 6.56 11.87 -12.88
N ASP A 296 6.02 12.45 -13.95
CA ASP A 296 6.62 13.57 -14.64
C ASP A 296 5.91 14.87 -14.25
N TYR A 297 6.64 15.73 -13.54
CA TYR A 297 6.18 17.06 -13.13
C TYR A 297 6.85 18.19 -13.93
N SER A 298 7.58 17.87 -15.01
CA SER A 298 8.31 18.86 -15.82
C SER A 298 7.43 19.95 -16.43
N SER A 299 6.17 19.61 -16.69
CA SER A 299 5.15 20.52 -17.24
C SER A 299 4.10 20.92 -16.20
N PHE A 300 4.40 20.81 -14.90
CA PHE A 300 3.44 21.13 -13.84
C PHE A 300 3.11 22.63 -13.84
N ASP A 301 1.83 22.97 -13.98
CA ASP A 301 1.30 24.32 -13.80
C ASP A 301 0.32 24.35 -12.61
N PHE A 302 0.58 25.24 -11.65
CA PHE A 302 -0.22 25.31 -10.44
C PHE A 302 -1.65 25.78 -10.69
N GLU A 303 -1.88 26.69 -11.64
CA GLU A 303 -3.23 27.19 -11.91
C GLU A 303 -4.09 26.12 -12.60
N GLU A 304 -3.51 25.35 -13.52
CA GLU A 304 -4.17 24.17 -14.08
C GLU A 304 -4.43 23.11 -13.00
N TYR A 305 -3.43 22.83 -12.15
CA TYR A 305 -3.59 21.88 -11.04
C TYR A 305 -4.76 22.28 -10.13
N TRP A 306 -4.78 23.55 -9.69
CA TRP A 306 -5.78 24.07 -8.77
C TRP A 306 -7.18 24.12 -9.38
N ASN A 307 -7.32 24.64 -10.60
CA ASN A 307 -8.63 24.93 -11.19
C ASN A 307 -9.21 23.77 -12.01
N VAL A 308 -8.40 22.80 -12.43
CA VAL A 308 -8.82 21.73 -13.33
C VAL A 308 -8.53 20.35 -12.73
N THR A 309 -7.29 20.08 -12.34
CA THR A 309 -6.89 18.74 -11.91
C THR A 309 -7.52 18.34 -10.58
N ILE A 310 -7.50 19.22 -9.57
CA ILE A 310 -8.12 18.94 -8.28
C ILE A 310 -9.64 18.68 -8.42
N PRO A 311 -10.45 19.55 -9.04
CA PRO A 311 -11.88 19.28 -9.23
C PRO A 311 -12.16 17.95 -9.93
N LYS A 312 -11.43 17.65 -11.02
CA LYS A 312 -11.59 16.37 -11.75
C LYS A 312 -11.26 15.16 -10.87
N LYS A 313 -10.21 15.22 -10.07
CA LYS A 313 -9.84 14.13 -9.14
C LYS A 313 -10.89 13.95 -8.05
N ILE A 314 -11.44 15.04 -7.52
CA ILE A 314 -12.52 14.98 -6.52
C ILE A 314 -13.77 14.34 -7.11
N GLU A 315 -14.15 14.69 -8.34
CA GLU A 315 -15.28 14.06 -9.03
C GLU A 315 -15.06 12.56 -9.25
N GLN A 316 -13.85 12.16 -9.64
CA GLN A 316 -13.47 10.75 -9.74
C GLN A 316 -13.61 10.02 -8.39
N TYR A 317 -13.14 10.62 -7.30
CA TYR A 317 -13.27 10.05 -5.95
C TYR A 317 -14.72 9.86 -5.52
N ARG A 318 -15.59 10.84 -5.81
CA ARG A 318 -17.04 10.72 -5.57
C ARG A 318 -17.68 9.61 -6.38
N SER A 319 -17.30 9.46 -7.66
CA SER A 319 -17.88 8.46 -8.55
C SER A 319 -17.65 7.02 -8.09
N VAL A 320 -16.60 6.78 -7.30
CA VAL A 320 -16.26 5.47 -6.73
C VAL A 320 -16.63 5.33 -5.24
N GLY A 321 -17.33 6.32 -4.67
CA GLY A 321 -17.76 6.32 -3.28
C GLY A 321 -16.64 6.51 -2.24
N TYR A 322 -15.52 7.11 -2.65
CA TYR A 322 -14.39 7.40 -1.76
C TYR A 322 -14.62 8.67 -0.92
N LEU A 323 -15.29 9.66 -1.50
CA LEU A 323 -15.82 10.89 -0.87
C LEU A 323 -17.34 10.84 -0.89
#